data_AF-A0A367AHR9-F1
#
_entry.id   AF-A0A367AHR9-F1
#
_cell.length_a   1.000
_cell.length_b   1.000
_cell.length_c   1.000
_cell.angle_alpha   90.00
_cell.angle_beta   90.00
_cell.angle_gamma   90.00
#
_symmetry.space_group_name_H-M   'P 1'
#
loop_
_entity.id
_entity.type
_entity.pdbx_description
1 polymer ?
#
loop_
_entity_poly.entity_id
_entity_poly.type
_entity_poly.pdbx_seq_one_letter_code
_entity_poly.pdbx_strand_id
1 'polypeptide(L)'
;MPPYGQLPFGPLRPPGRPGQVVGAAVLAFVQGALVLIASFYVWFFASIAGIAIEENPTGAPTQAYELAEMGTTLTIVQVLSVVLLVVGGILALTRRVRLSWLVLVGAHAVQLLLTVYWAVRLQEILGRVEELGGVLAVFALFFAAFPLVALGLALFGPGRRWFTAPQG
;
A
#
# COMPACT_ATOMS: atom_id res chain seq x y z
N MET A 1 6.84 54.85 30.24
CA MET A 1 6.58 53.43 29.95
C MET A 1 7.55 53.02 28.85
N PRO A 2 8.56 52.17 29.11
CA PRO A 2 9.48 51.76 28.05
C PRO A 2 8.73 50.90 27.03
N PRO A 3 9.02 51.01 25.72
CA PRO A 3 8.41 50.17 24.70
C PRO A 3 8.97 48.76 24.83
N TYR A 4 8.09 47.76 24.96
CA TYR A 4 8.48 46.37 24.94
C TYR A 4 9.14 46.05 23.59
N GLY A 5 10.46 45.96 23.60
CA GLY A 5 11.26 45.53 22.46
C GLY A 5 10.88 44.09 22.09
N GLN A 6 10.44 43.90 20.84
CA GLN A 6 10.49 42.59 20.20
C GLN A 6 11.94 42.12 20.22
N LEU A 7 12.23 41.06 20.98
CA LEU A 7 13.51 40.37 20.93
C LEU A 7 13.67 39.75 19.52
N PRO A 8 14.68 40.15 18.72
CA PRO A 8 14.78 39.74 17.31
C PRO A 8 15.18 38.27 17.10
N PHE A 9 15.50 37.55 18.17
CA PHE A 9 16.13 36.23 18.12
C PHE A 9 15.41 35.23 19.03
N GLY A 10 14.21 34.82 18.63
CA GLY A 10 13.65 33.55 19.10
C GLY A 10 14.39 32.38 18.45
N PRO A 11 14.52 31.21 19.11
CA PRO A 11 15.14 30.05 18.50
C PRO A 11 14.45 29.74 17.16
N LEU A 12 15.26 29.59 16.10
CA LEU A 12 14.78 29.23 14.77
C LEU A 12 13.94 27.96 14.87
N ARG A 13 12.63 28.10 14.62
CA ARG A 13 11.70 26.96 14.68
C ARG A 13 12.15 25.96 13.62
N PRO A 14 12.36 24.67 13.96
CA PRO A 14 12.77 23.69 12.98
C PRO A 14 11.76 23.68 11.82
N PRO A 15 12.22 23.62 10.56
CA PRO A 15 11.33 23.68 9.41
C PRO A 15 10.26 22.59 9.50
N GLY A 16 9.01 23.01 9.35
CA GLY A 16 7.85 22.11 9.42
C GLY A 16 7.91 21.02 8.35
N ARG A 17 7.35 19.85 8.67
CA ARG A 17 7.27 18.73 7.73
C ARG A 17 6.40 19.13 6.53
N PRO A 18 6.84 18.91 5.28
CA PRO A 18 6.01 19.20 4.11
C PRO A 18 4.74 18.37 4.11
N GLY A 19 3.61 18.97 3.71
CA GLY A 19 2.34 18.26 3.59
C GLY A 19 2.41 17.05 2.65
N GLN A 20 3.31 17.06 1.66
CA GLN A 20 3.55 15.93 0.76
C GLN A 20 4.07 14.68 1.49
N VAL A 21 4.93 14.84 2.49
CA VAL A 21 5.45 13.71 3.28
C VAL A 21 4.36 13.11 4.16
N VAL A 22 3.56 13.97 4.80
CA VAL A 22 2.43 13.54 5.61
C VAL A 22 1.38 12.85 4.73
N GLY A 23 1.05 13.43 3.58
CA GLY A 23 0.10 12.85 2.63
C GLY A 23 0.56 11.48 2.12
N ALA A 24 1.82 11.33 1.71
CA ALA A 24 2.35 10.04 1.29
C ALA A 24 2.32 8.99 2.41
N ALA A 25 2.66 9.37 3.65
CA ALA A 25 2.57 8.46 4.79
C ALA A 25 1.14 8.04 5.12
N VAL A 26 0.18 8.98 5.07
CA VAL A 26 -1.25 8.67 5.25
C VAL A 26 -1.74 7.71 4.17
N LEU A 27 -1.37 7.96 2.91
CA LEU A 27 -1.71 7.05 1.80
C LEU A 27 -1.10 5.66 1.99
N ALA A 28 0.10 5.54 2.56
CA ALA A 28 0.68 4.25 2.92
C ALA A 28 -0.17 3.50 3.96
N PHE A 29 -0.64 4.18 5.01
CA PHE A 29 -1.51 3.57 6.02
C PHE A 29 -2.88 3.19 5.46
N VAL A 30 -3.51 4.08 4.69
CA VAL A 30 -4.81 3.81 4.04
C VAL A 30 -4.68 2.63 3.09
N GLN A 31 -3.63 2.60 2.27
CA GLN A 31 -3.37 1.47 1.37
C GLN A 31 -3.16 0.18 2.16
N GLY A 32 -2.38 0.21 3.24
CA GLY A 32 -2.17 -0.95 4.11
C GLY A 32 -3.49 -1.49 4.68
N ALA A 33 -4.37 -0.60 5.15
CA ALA A 33 -5.70 -0.99 5.64
C ALA A 33 -6.57 -1.62 4.54
N LEU A 34 -6.61 -1.03 3.34
CA LEU A 34 -7.37 -1.56 2.21
C LEU A 34 -6.87 -2.94 1.77
N VAL A 35 -5.56 -3.10 1.68
CA VAL A 35 -4.91 -4.37 1.34
C VAL A 35 -5.22 -5.44 2.38
N LEU A 36 -5.15 -5.08 3.66
CA LEU A 36 -5.46 -5.99 4.76
C LEU A 36 -6.93 -6.47 4.68
N ILE A 37 -7.87 -5.54 4.49
CA ILE A 37 -9.30 -5.86 4.34
C ILE A 37 -9.54 -6.78 3.13
N ALA A 38 -8.96 -6.45 1.99
CA ALA A 38 -9.09 -7.27 0.79
C ALA A 38 -8.49 -8.66 0.97
N SER A 39 -7.36 -8.76 1.67
CA SER A 39 -6.72 -10.05 1.97
C SER A 39 -7.59 -10.92 2.86
N PHE A 40 -8.20 -10.34 3.90
CA PHE A 40 -9.16 -11.07 4.74
C PHE A 40 -10.37 -11.55 3.95
N TYR A 41 -10.89 -10.73 3.04
CA TYR A 41 -12.01 -11.11 2.20
C TYR A 41 -11.64 -12.30 1.29
N VAL A 42 -10.53 -12.21 0.55
CA VAL A 42 -10.06 -13.30 -0.31
C VAL A 42 -9.79 -14.57 0.49
N TRP A 43 -9.12 -14.45 1.63
CA TRP A 43 -8.84 -15.58 2.52
C TRP A 43 -10.12 -16.27 3.01
N PHE A 44 -11.15 -15.49 3.36
CA PHE A 44 -12.45 -16.02 3.75
C PHE A 44 -13.12 -16.84 2.63
N PHE A 45 -13.14 -16.34 1.39
CA PHE A 45 -13.69 -17.10 0.25
C PHE A 45 -12.86 -18.35 -0.06
N ALA A 46 -11.53 -18.26 0.00
CA ALA A 46 -10.65 -19.40 -0.18
C ALA A 46 -10.89 -20.48 0.90
N SER A 47 -11.13 -20.07 2.15
CA SER A 47 -11.46 -20.98 3.24
C SER A 47 -12.80 -21.69 3.03
N ILE A 48 -13.84 -20.98 2.57
CA ILE A 48 -15.14 -21.60 2.25
C ILE A 48 -14.99 -22.58 1.08
N ALA A 49 -14.25 -22.21 0.04
CA ALA A 49 -13.98 -23.09 -1.09
C ALA A 49 -13.26 -24.38 -0.64
N GLY A 50 -12.29 -24.26 0.28
CA GLY A 50 -11.60 -25.41 0.86
C GLY A 50 -12.54 -26.37 1.59
N ILE A 51 -13.45 -25.87 2.41
CA ILE A 51 -14.45 -26.70 3.12
C ILE A 51 -15.38 -27.41 2.12
N ALA A 52 -15.85 -26.71 1.10
CA ALA A 52 -16.72 -27.31 0.07
C ALA A 52 -16.01 -28.42 -0.74
N ILE A 53 -14.70 -28.25 -1.00
CA ILE A 53 -13.85 -29.27 -1.62
C ILE A 53 -13.72 -30.51 -0.74
N GLU A 54 -13.50 -30.33 0.57
CA GLU A 54 -13.40 -31.44 1.52
C GLU A 54 -14.72 -32.23 1.62
N GLU A 55 -15.87 -31.56 1.56
CA GLU A 55 -17.19 -32.19 1.57
C GLU A 55 -17.52 -32.95 0.27
N ASN A 56 -17.06 -32.46 -0.89
CA ASN A 56 -17.32 -33.10 -2.18
C ASN A 56 -16.10 -33.06 -3.13
N PRO A 57 -15.13 -33.97 -2.95
CA PRO A 57 -13.84 -33.93 -3.65
C PRO A 57 -13.93 -34.19 -5.16
N THR A 58 -15.00 -34.80 -5.65
CA THR A 58 -15.17 -35.13 -7.08
C THR A 58 -16.12 -34.17 -7.81
N GLY A 59 -16.85 -33.33 -7.07
CA GLY A 59 -17.80 -32.35 -7.62
C GLY A 59 -17.26 -30.92 -7.73
N ALA A 60 -16.11 -30.62 -7.13
CA ALA A 60 -15.58 -29.26 -7.10
C ALA A 60 -14.89 -28.84 -8.42
N PRO A 61 -15.15 -27.62 -8.93
CA PRO A 61 -14.51 -27.12 -10.14
C PRO A 61 -13.01 -26.89 -9.92
N THR A 62 -12.19 -27.09 -10.96
CA THR A 62 -10.73 -26.93 -10.89
C THR A 62 -10.27 -25.55 -10.40
N GLN A 63 -11.05 -24.49 -10.69
CA GLN A 63 -10.76 -23.14 -10.22
C GLN A 63 -10.80 -23.02 -8.68
N ALA A 64 -11.59 -23.85 -7.99
CA ALA A 64 -11.70 -23.81 -6.54
C ALA A 64 -10.42 -24.31 -5.86
N TYR A 65 -9.79 -25.36 -6.42
CA TYR A 65 -8.49 -25.87 -5.94
C TYR A 65 -7.38 -24.84 -6.15
N GLU A 66 -7.31 -24.24 -7.33
CA GLU A 66 -6.34 -23.19 -7.63
C GLU A 66 -6.50 -21.99 -6.68
N LEU A 67 -7.74 -21.54 -6.43
CA LEU A 67 -8.02 -20.44 -5.52
C LEU A 67 -7.62 -20.75 -4.07
N ALA A 68 -7.89 -21.97 -3.60
CA ALA A 68 -7.55 -22.41 -2.25
C ALA A 68 -6.02 -22.44 -2.02
N GLU A 69 -5.26 -22.95 -2.99
CA GLU A 69 -3.79 -22.97 -2.93
C GLU A 69 -3.21 -21.54 -2.97
N MET A 70 -3.73 -20.69 -3.85
CA MET A 70 -3.27 -19.30 -3.98
C MET A 70 -3.63 -18.42 -2.79
N GLY A 71 -4.73 -18.71 -2.08
CA GLY A 71 -5.22 -17.89 -0.97
C GLY A 71 -4.20 -17.75 0.17
N THR A 72 -3.47 -18.81 0.49
CA THR A 72 -2.46 -18.79 1.55
C THR A 72 -1.25 -17.94 1.16
N THR A 73 -0.70 -18.15 -0.04
CA THR A 73 0.43 -17.36 -0.55
C THR A 73 0.07 -15.89 -0.67
N LEU A 74 -1.12 -15.58 -1.18
CA LEU A 74 -1.63 -14.22 -1.28
C LEU A 74 -1.69 -13.57 0.10
N THR A 75 -2.24 -14.26 1.10
CA THR A 75 -2.37 -13.74 2.45
C THR A 75 -1.01 -13.38 3.05
N ILE A 76 -0.03 -14.28 2.94
CA ILE A 76 1.34 -14.05 3.47
C ILE A 76 1.98 -12.84 2.79
N VAL A 77 1.96 -12.79 1.45
CA VAL A 77 2.57 -11.70 0.68
C VAL A 77 1.91 -10.36 0.99
N GLN A 78 0.58 -10.33 1.13
CA GLN A 78 -0.13 -9.10 1.46
C GLN A 78 0.13 -8.65 2.89
N VAL A 79 0.19 -9.55 3.88
CA VAL A 79 0.55 -9.19 5.26
C VAL A 79 1.95 -8.56 5.30
N LEU A 80 2.92 -9.14 4.58
CA LEU A 80 4.27 -8.56 4.47
C LEU A 80 4.24 -7.18 3.78
N SER A 81 3.42 -7.00 2.74
CA SER A 81 3.23 -5.70 2.08
C SER A 81 2.64 -4.65 3.03
N VAL A 82 1.64 -5.03 3.85
CA VAL A 82 1.02 -4.16 4.85
C VAL A 82 2.05 -3.72 5.89
N VAL A 83 2.86 -4.65 6.40
CA VAL A 83 3.96 -4.33 7.33
C VAL A 83 4.93 -3.36 6.68
N LEU A 84 5.31 -3.58 5.42
CA LEU A 84 6.22 -2.70 4.68
C LEU A 84 5.63 -1.29 4.51
N LEU A 85 4.34 -1.16 4.17
CA LEU A 85 3.64 0.11 4.06
C LEU A 85 3.57 0.85 5.40
N VAL A 86 3.24 0.15 6.50
CA VAL A 86 3.18 0.72 7.84
C VAL A 86 4.57 1.19 8.30
N VAL A 87 5.60 0.36 8.14
CA VAL A 87 6.98 0.71 8.47
C VAL A 87 7.45 1.89 7.62
N GLY A 88 7.17 1.90 6.32
CA GLY A 88 7.46 3.02 5.42
C GLY A 88 6.81 4.33 5.88
N GLY A 89 5.52 4.30 6.23
CA GLY A 89 4.78 5.44 6.76
C GLY A 89 5.35 5.96 8.09
N ILE A 90 5.63 5.06 9.04
CA ILE A 90 6.25 5.41 10.33
C ILE A 90 7.64 6.02 10.11
N LEU A 91 8.48 5.40 9.29
CA LEU A 91 9.84 5.90 9.00
C LEU A 91 9.82 7.25 8.31
N ALA A 92 8.88 7.48 7.39
CA ALA A 92 8.69 8.76 6.71
C ALA A 92 8.30 9.88 7.67
N LEU A 93 7.50 9.56 8.69
CA LEU A 93 7.07 10.52 9.71
C LEU A 93 8.10 10.70 10.82
N THR A 94 8.93 9.72 11.13
CA THR A 94 9.84 9.78 12.29
C THR A 94 11.26 10.20 11.93
N ARG A 95 11.74 9.87 10.73
CA ARG A 95 13.15 10.07 10.35
C ARG A 95 13.28 10.80 9.02
N ARG A 96 14.17 11.81 8.99
CA ARG A 96 14.49 12.62 7.82
C ARG A 96 15.77 12.11 7.13
N VAL A 97 15.78 10.83 6.74
CA VAL A 97 16.95 10.17 6.11
C VAL A 97 16.57 9.49 4.80
N ARG A 98 17.56 9.29 3.92
CA ARG A 98 17.38 8.64 2.61
C ARG A 98 16.77 7.25 2.72
N LEU A 99 17.10 6.49 3.77
CA LEU A 99 16.53 5.16 3.97
C LEU A 99 15.00 5.21 4.16
N SER A 100 14.48 6.16 4.94
CA SER A 100 13.02 6.33 5.12
C SER A 100 12.32 6.59 3.79
N TRP A 101 12.93 7.41 2.95
CA TRP A 101 12.42 7.69 1.62
C TRP A 101 12.42 6.45 0.72
N LEU A 102 13.52 5.68 0.71
CA LEU A 102 13.61 4.45 -0.07
C LEU A 102 12.61 3.40 0.39
N VAL A 103 12.39 3.24 1.69
CA VAL A 103 11.40 2.28 2.23
C VAL A 103 9.99 2.71 1.84
N LEU A 104 9.63 3.99 1.96
CA LEU A 104 8.31 4.48 1.57
C LEU A 104 8.05 4.30 0.07
N VAL A 105 9.00 4.70 -0.78
CA VAL A 105 8.91 4.54 -2.24
C VAL A 105 8.85 3.05 -2.60
N GLY A 106 9.71 2.25 -1.98
CA GLY A 106 9.74 0.79 -2.17
C GLY A 106 8.42 0.14 -1.80
N ALA A 107 7.80 0.53 -0.68
CA ALA A 107 6.51 0.00 -0.25
C ALA A 107 5.41 0.23 -1.29
N HIS A 108 5.29 1.45 -1.81
CA HIS A 108 4.29 1.76 -2.85
C HIS A 108 4.62 1.11 -4.19
N ALA A 109 5.91 1.03 -4.56
CA ALA A 109 6.32 0.35 -5.79
C ALA A 109 6.02 -1.16 -5.73
N VAL A 110 6.35 -1.82 -4.62
CA VAL A 110 5.99 -3.23 -4.38
C VAL A 110 4.47 -3.40 -4.47
N GLN A 111 3.70 -2.48 -3.89
CA GLN A 111 2.26 -2.57 -3.96
C GLN A 111 1.72 -2.48 -5.39
N LEU A 112 2.28 -1.60 -6.22
CA LEU A 112 1.90 -1.53 -7.64
C LEU A 112 2.25 -2.81 -8.39
N LEU A 113 3.43 -3.38 -8.15
CA LEU A 113 3.84 -4.65 -8.76
C LEU A 113 2.90 -5.78 -8.35
N LEU A 114 2.52 -5.86 -7.07
CA LEU A 114 1.55 -6.83 -6.57
C LEU A 114 0.18 -6.61 -7.19
N THR A 115 -0.29 -5.36 -7.31
CA THR A 115 -1.57 -5.06 -7.96
C THR A 115 -1.60 -5.54 -9.40
N VAL A 116 -0.54 -5.30 -10.18
CA VAL A 116 -0.44 -5.77 -11.57
C VAL A 116 -0.37 -7.30 -11.63
N TYR A 117 0.49 -7.91 -10.81
CA TYR A 117 0.65 -9.36 -10.76
C TYR A 117 -0.67 -10.08 -10.47
N TRP A 118 -1.39 -9.62 -9.44
CA TRP A 118 -2.67 -10.21 -9.06
C TRP A 118 -3.78 -9.91 -10.05
N ALA A 119 -3.79 -8.74 -10.68
CA ALA A 119 -4.73 -8.45 -11.76
C ALA A 119 -4.57 -9.45 -12.91
N VAL A 120 -3.34 -9.74 -13.33
CA VAL A 120 -3.07 -10.73 -14.40
C VAL A 120 -3.51 -12.14 -13.96
N ARG A 121 -3.10 -12.62 -12.77
CA ARG A 121 -3.50 -13.96 -12.32
C ARG A 121 -5.01 -14.10 -12.17
N LEU A 122 -5.70 -13.11 -11.60
CA LEU A 122 -7.15 -13.17 -11.46
C LEU A 122 -7.86 -13.15 -12.81
N GLN A 123 -7.35 -12.41 -13.80
CA GLN A 123 -7.88 -12.45 -15.16
C GLN A 123 -7.68 -13.82 -15.83
N GLU A 124 -6.55 -14.49 -15.60
CA GLU A 124 -6.31 -15.82 -16.15
C GLU A 124 -7.25 -16.89 -15.57
N ILE A 125 -7.61 -16.77 -14.29
CA ILE A 125 -8.49 -17.71 -13.59
C ILE A 125 -9.98 -17.39 -13.84
N LEU A 126 -10.36 -16.11 -13.70
CA LEU A 126 -11.75 -15.65 -13.64
C LEU A 126 -12.19 -14.83 -14.86
N GLY A 127 -11.25 -14.33 -15.68
CA GLY A 127 -11.56 -13.49 -16.85
C GLY A 127 -12.26 -14.22 -17.99
N ARG A 128 -12.41 -15.54 -17.89
CA ARG A 128 -13.28 -16.34 -18.80
C ARG A 128 -14.77 -16.15 -18.50
N VAL A 129 -15.10 -15.54 -17.36
CA VAL A 129 -16.47 -15.12 -17.00
C VAL A 129 -16.61 -13.66 -17.44
N GLU A 130 -17.40 -13.43 -18.50
CA GLU A 130 -17.51 -12.14 -19.22
C GLU A 130 -17.86 -10.96 -18.29
N GLU A 131 -18.66 -11.22 -17.24
CA GLU A 131 -19.10 -10.22 -16.26
C GLU A 131 -18.01 -9.81 -15.26
N LEU A 132 -17.00 -10.65 -15.02
CA LEU A 132 -15.96 -10.42 -13.99
C LEU A 132 -14.74 -9.66 -14.52
N GLY A 133 -14.44 -9.74 -15.82
CA GLY A 133 -13.23 -9.14 -16.40
C GLY A 133 -13.15 -7.62 -16.20
N GLY A 134 -14.24 -6.89 -16.47
CA GLY A 134 -14.31 -5.44 -16.27
C GLY A 134 -14.23 -5.03 -14.80
N VAL A 135 -14.88 -5.79 -13.92
CA VAL A 135 -14.87 -5.55 -12.47
C VAL A 135 -13.46 -5.69 -11.89
N LEU A 136 -12.73 -6.74 -12.28
CA LEU A 136 -11.34 -6.95 -11.86
C LEU A 136 -10.41 -5.81 -12.31
N ALA A 137 -10.61 -5.28 -13.52
CA ALA A 137 -9.84 -4.14 -14.00
C ALA A 137 -10.10 -2.87 -13.17
N VAL A 138 -11.36 -2.61 -12.81
CA VAL A 138 -11.73 -1.49 -11.92
C VAL A 138 -11.09 -1.64 -10.55
N PHE A 139 -11.11 -2.84 -9.96
CA PHE A 139 -10.44 -3.10 -8.69
C PHE A 139 -8.92 -2.88 -8.80
N ALA A 140 -8.27 -3.37 -9.85
CA ALA A 140 -6.84 -3.15 -10.06
C ALA A 140 -6.50 -1.66 -10.15
N LEU A 141 -7.29 -0.88 -10.89
CA LEU A 141 -7.13 0.57 -10.98
C LEU A 141 -7.33 1.26 -9.62
N PHE A 142 -8.34 0.83 -8.86
CA PHE A 142 -8.61 1.35 -7.52
C PHE A 142 -7.43 1.10 -6.57
N PHE A 143 -6.87 -0.12 -6.56
CA PHE A 143 -5.71 -0.46 -5.74
C PHE A 143 -4.42 0.24 -6.19
N ALA A 144 -4.31 0.62 -7.47
CA ALA A 144 -3.16 1.34 -8.01
C ALA A 144 -3.20 2.86 -7.74
N ALA A 145 -4.38 3.45 -7.54
CA ALA A 145 -4.55 4.89 -7.43
C ALA A 145 -3.74 5.50 -6.27
N PHE A 146 -3.91 5.00 -5.04
CA PHE A 146 -3.20 5.56 -3.87
C PHE A 146 -1.69 5.40 -3.93
N PRO A 147 -1.12 4.23 -4.31
CA PRO A 147 0.31 4.10 -4.52
C PRO A 147 0.88 5.06 -5.57
N LEU A 148 0.18 5.27 -6.69
CA LEU A 148 0.62 6.20 -7.72
C LEU A 148 0.68 7.64 -7.20
N VAL A 149 -0.37 8.08 -6.49
CA VAL A 149 -0.41 9.42 -5.88
C VAL A 149 0.70 9.56 -4.83
N ALA A 150 0.87 8.57 -3.95
CA ALA A 150 1.89 8.60 -2.91
C ALA A 150 3.31 8.64 -3.50
N LEU A 151 3.57 7.89 -4.57
CA LEU A 151 4.84 7.98 -5.32
C LEU A 151 5.02 9.37 -5.92
N GLY A 152 3.98 9.96 -6.52
CA GLY A 152 4.05 11.34 -7.00
C GLY A 152 4.45 12.34 -5.90
N LEU A 153 3.83 12.22 -4.72
CA LEU A 153 4.15 13.07 -3.56
C LEU A 153 5.57 12.83 -3.02
N ALA A 154 6.07 11.59 -3.05
CA ALA A 154 7.37 11.21 -2.51
C ALA A 154 8.53 11.46 -3.48
N LEU A 155 8.30 11.37 -4.79
CA LEU A 155 9.35 11.46 -5.83
C LEU A 155 9.57 12.89 -6.32
N PHE A 156 8.56 13.76 -6.23
CA PHE A 156 8.62 15.12 -6.76
C PHE A 156 8.59 16.18 -5.66
N GLY A 157 9.03 17.38 -6.01
CA GLY A 157 8.82 18.58 -5.19
C GLY A 157 9.44 18.57 -3.78
N PRO A 158 8.81 19.28 -2.84
CA PRO A 158 9.23 19.36 -1.44
C PRO A 158 9.37 18.01 -0.72
N GLY A 159 8.58 17.00 -1.08
CA GLY A 159 8.58 15.66 -0.47
C GLY A 159 9.92 14.95 -0.63
N ARG A 160 10.46 14.91 -1.86
CA ARG A 160 11.79 14.33 -2.11
C ARG A 160 12.89 15.12 -1.41
N ARG A 161 12.84 16.45 -1.50
CA ARG A 161 13.86 17.35 -0.92
C ARG A 161 13.92 17.26 0.60
N TRP A 162 12.80 16.95 1.25
CA TRP A 162 12.77 16.72 2.69
C TRP A 162 13.77 15.66 3.13
N PHE A 163 13.87 14.55 2.43
CA PHE A 163 14.72 13.42 2.81
C PHE A 163 16.16 13.53 2.31
N THR A 164 16.44 14.38 1.31
CA THR A 164 17.76 14.49 0.68
C THR A 164 18.51 15.77 1.01
N ALA A 165 17.86 16.76 1.63
CA ALA A 165 18.52 18.00 2.01
C ALA A 165 19.55 17.77 3.14
N PRO A 166 20.69 18.49 3.12
CA PRO A 166 21.66 18.46 4.22
C PRO A 166 20.99 18.79 5.55
N GLN A 167 21.34 18.05 6.60
CA GLN A 167 20.88 18.30 7.97
C GLN A 167 21.83 19.35 8.56
N GLY A 168 21.44 20.63 8.46
CA GLY A 168 22.11 21.74 9.13
C GLY A 168 21.60 21.95 10.54
#